data_AF-A0A352N7Z9-F1
#
_entry.id   AF-A0A352N7Z9-F1
#
_cell.length_a   1.000
_cell.length_b   1.000
_cell.length_c   1.000
_cell.angle_alpha   90.00
_cell.angle_beta   90.00
_cell.angle_gamma   90.00
#
_symmetry.space_group_name_H-M   'P 1'
#
loop_
_entity.id
_entity.type
_entity.pdbx_description
1 polymer ?
#
loop_
_entity_poly.entity_id
_entity_poly.type
_entity_poly.pdbx_seq_one_letter_code
_entity_poly.pdbx_strand_id
1 'polypeptide(L)'
;MFVKRKVDTENLLHLIKKYPITFLAGPRRCGKSTLAKSIDHSRFYSLSDSREADIFIDFCKKQPRTKGVVVVDEIQSCPDSLPFIRQWIDARPTTKLLLLGSAPYIAGNNLNRQLCGRMAVYQIGGFTLQDIGMENISRHWLRGGFPESYLAQNEEDSFAWRKEYISAYPHTVLERESTGLSQHVIESLIRSSPRYTGRMLSFSNLSHNLGVPIVTLQQYFNLLSASGIVRLINPFVKSASTTLRKLPKLYMRDSGLLTCLSCVKSEESLEKHELAPFIWESYIMESMALSLSHKHIDISYWTDRTGNEIDAVWKEKDHFFGINIKYNPKPHIKECMIEKAINTIGLSHLWVLSRGNETLKLSNNTTVIPIKKFLSGQMKPGSSTAASNKLPKLSLKAKQVFISYCHRDDIFVNKLVPILESSKINVIIDHKTLRLGDKIEEFIKKAVRNTEWTILIVSENSIKSPWVMAEFLETVFFEKFTNQSRLIPICLDKSIFNPDLPIEIDKELEIKIAEVDDRIRTALDRKMGLDPFVNVRDRLRILQFNVGKAVERLSSVLMGDFSDPKLFNHEIKKILNALQK
;
A
#
# COMPACT_ATOMS: atom_id res chain seq x y z
N MET A 1 14.88 22.20 23.88
CA MET A 1 15.53 20.87 23.95
C MET A 1 15.55 20.27 22.56
N PHE A 2 16.68 19.73 22.09
CA PHE A 2 16.80 19.08 20.78
C PHE A 2 16.97 17.57 20.97
N VAL A 3 16.10 16.77 20.36
CA VAL A 3 16.18 15.29 20.40
C VAL A 3 16.77 14.82 19.08
N LYS A 4 17.86 14.05 19.15
CA LYS A 4 18.53 13.49 17.97
C LYS A 4 17.74 12.27 17.46
N ARG A 5 17.41 12.27 16.16
CA ARG A 5 16.77 11.13 15.49
C ARG A 5 17.77 10.28 14.74
N LYS A 6 18.56 9.49 15.48
CA LYS A 6 19.73 8.78 14.92
C LYS A 6 19.36 7.83 13.78
N VAL A 7 18.34 6.98 14.01
CA VAL A 7 17.92 5.97 13.03
C VAL A 7 17.33 6.63 11.78
N ASP A 8 16.51 7.67 11.94
CA ASP A 8 16.01 8.45 10.80
C ASP A 8 17.14 9.11 10.01
N THR A 9 18.12 9.67 10.71
CA THR A 9 19.28 10.32 10.07
C THR A 9 20.09 9.32 9.25
N GLU A 10 20.41 8.15 9.84
CA GLU A 10 21.19 7.10 9.18
C GLU A 10 20.47 6.55 7.94
N ASN A 11 19.19 6.22 8.05
CA ASN A 11 18.39 5.73 6.93
C ASN A 11 18.23 6.77 5.83
N LEU A 12 18.01 8.03 6.20
CA LEU A 12 17.86 9.13 5.23
C LEU A 12 19.17 9.37 4.47
N LEU A 13 20.32 9.39 5.16
CA LEU A 13 21.63 9.49 4.52
C LEU A 13 21.93 8.31 3.59
N HIS A 14 21.53 7.09 3.98
CA HIS A 14 21.65 5.91 3.12
C HIS A 14 20.88 6.09 1.80
N LEU A 15 19.64 6.58 1.87
CA LEU A 15 18.82 6.83 0.68
C LEU A 15 19.37 7.96 -0.20
N ILE A 16 19.79 9.08 0.40
CA ILE A 16 20.44 10.21 -0.31
C ILE A 16 21.69 9.74 -1.07
N LYS A 17 22.46 8.82 -0.50
CA LYS A 17 23.63 8.25 -1.18
C LYS A 17 23.22 7.46 -2.43
N LYS A 18 22.16 6.65 -2.31
CA LYS A 18 21.72 5.70 -3.35
C LYS A 18 20.91 6.33 -4.48
N TYR A 19 20.10 7.34 -4.18
CA TYR A 19 19.18 7.96 -5.16
C TYR A 19 19.58 9.41 -5.43
N PRO A 20 19.34 9.93 -6.65
CA PRO A 20 19.57 11.35 -6.92
C PRO A 20 18.55 12.24 -6.19
N ILE A 21 17.32 11.74 -6.00
CA ILE A 21 16.28 12.44 -5.24
C ILE A 21 15.85 11.55 -4.07
N THR A 22 15.84 12.13 -2.88
CA THR A 22 15.19 11.53 -1.71
C THR A 22 14.09 12.47 -1.24
N PHE A 23 12.89 11.95 -1.08
CA PHE A 23 11.75 12.68 -0.55
C PHE A 23 11.52 12.30 0.91
N LEU A 24 11.61 13.27 1.82
CA LEU A 24 11.30 13.13 3.23
C LEU A 24 9.82 13.48 3.45
N ALA A 25 9.00 12.46 3.63
CA ALA A 25 7.56 12.56 3.77
C ALA A 25 7.13 12.40 5.23
N GLY A 26 6.13 13.14 5.67
CA GLY A 26 5.57 12.94 7.02
C GLY A 26 4.57 14.01 7.43
N PRO A 27 3.90 13.82 8.59
CA PRO A 27 2.91 14.77 9.08
C PRO A 27 3.47 16.19 9.25
N ARG A 28 2.61 17.20 9.14
CA ARG A 28 3.00 18.58 9.45
C ARG A 28 3.40 18.68 10.93
N ARG A 29 4.46 19.43 11.24
CA ARG A 29 5.07 19.54 12.57
C ARG A 29 5.70 18.27 13.13
N CYS A 30 5.93 17.21 12.34
CA CYS A 30 6.62 16.03 12.86
C CYS A 30 8.15 16.18 12.99
N GLY A 31 8.74 17.32 12.57
CA GLY A 31 10.20 17.57 12.68
C GLY A 31 11.01 17.39 11.39
N LYS A 32 10.38 17.32 10.21
CA LYS A 32 11.06 17.15 8.91
C LYS A 32 12.15 18.21 8.65
N SER A 33 11.80 19.49 8.72
CA SER A 33 12.71 20.60 8.46
C SER A 33 13.86 20.62 9.46
N THR A 34 13.59 20.29 10.72
CA THR A 34 14.60 20.16 11.78
C THR A 34 15.59 19.04 11.48
N LEU A 35 15.12 17.87 11.03
CA LEU A 35 15.99 16.77 10.62
C LEU A 35 16.82 17.15 9.38
N ALA A 36 16.19 17.73 8.36
CA ALA A 36 16.89 18.09 7.13
C ALA A 36 17.96 19.16 7.33
N LYS A 37 17.72 20.14 8.21
CA LYS A 37 18.73 21.16 8.60
C LYS A 37 19.93 20.56 9.33
N SER A 38 19.77 19.39 9.96
CA SER A 38 20.87 18.69 10.64
C SER A 38 21.76 17.88 9.70
N ILE A 39 21.33 17.63 8.47
CA ILE A 39 22.11 16.96 7.43
C ILE A 39 23.09 17.96 6.82
N ASP A 40 24.30 17.54 6.52
CA ASP A 40 25.26 18.35 5.77
C ASP A 40 24.72 18.67 4.37
N HIS A 41 24.49 19.95 4.10
CA HIS A 41 23.87 20.41 2.87
C HIS A 41 24.57 21.64 2.30
N SER A 42 24.63 21.70 0.98
CA SER A 42 25.24 22.81 0.24
C SER A 42 24.33 24.02 0.15
N ARG A 43 23.02 23.78 0.09
CA ARG A 43 21.96 24.79 -0.03
C ARG A 43 20.67 24.31 0.60
N PHE A 44 19.89 25.24 1.11
CA PHE A 44 18.56 25.02 1.66
C PHE A 44 17.61 26.04 1.03
N TYR A 45 16.49 25.57 0.48
CA TYR A 45 15.43 26.39 -0.09
C TYR A 45 14.12 26.09 0.65
N SER A 46 13.34 27.11 0.99
CA SER A 46 12.01 27.00 1.60
C SER A 46 10.98 27.57 0.65
N LEU A 47 10.28 26.69 -0.09
CA LEU A 47 9.38 27.12 -1.17
C LEU A 47 8.05 27.70 -0.67
N SER A 48 7.90 27.83 0.66
CA SER A 48 6.83 28.62 1.28
C SER A 48 6.98 30.13 1.01
N ASP A 49 8.19 30.60 0.72
CA ASP A 49 8.46 31.97 0.26
C ASP A 49 8.49 31.98 -1.28
N SER A 50 7.61 32.78 -1.90
CA SER A 50 7.53 32.89 -3.36
C SER A 50 8.83 33.37 -3.99
N ARG A 51 9.59 34.23 -3.31
CA ARG A 51 10.89 34.70 -3.82
C ARG A 51 11.93 33.59 -3.83
N GLU A 52 11.98 32.76 -2.78
CA GLU A 52 12.86 31.59 -2.77
C GLU A 52 12.43 30.55 -3.81
N ALA A 53 11.12 30.43 -4.07
CA ALA A 53 10.60 29.56 -5.11
C ALA A 53 11.09 29.97 -6.51
N ASP A 54 11.03 31.25 -6.85
CA ASP A 54 11.53 31.77 -8.13
C ASP A 54 13.05 31.54 -8.27
N ILE A 55 13.81 31.85 -7.22
CA ILE A 55 15.26 31.61 -7.17
C ILE A 55 15.57 30.12 -7.37
N PHE A 56 14.79 29.23 -6.76
CA PHE A 56 14.98 27.79 -6.86
C PHE A 56 14.66 27.28 -8.27
N ILE A 57 13.59 27.77 -8.91
CA ILE A 57 13.26 27.44 -10.30
C ILE A 57 14.42 27.83 -11.22
N ASP A 58 14.91 29.06 -11.11
CA ASP A 58 16.01 29.55 -11.95
C ASP A 58 17.32 28.83 -11.66
N PHE A 59 17.55 28.42 -10.41
CA PHE A 59 18.66 27.56 -10.04
C PHE A 59 18.56 26.20 -10.74
N CYS A 60 17.38 25.58 -10.77
CA CYS A 60 17.15 24.32 -11.49
C CYS A 60 17.38 24.47 -13.00
N LYS A 61 16.88 25.56 -13.62
CA LYS A 61 17.08 25.85 -15.05
C LYS A 61 18.56 25.97 -15.43
N LYS A 62 19.40 26.53 -14.55
CA LYS A 62 20.86 26.66 -14.76
C LYS A 62 21.62 25.34 -14.66
N GLN A 63 20.99 24.30 -14.11
CA GLN A 63 21.56 22.94 -13.96
C GLN A 63 23.00 22.90 -13.38
N PRO A 64 23.28 23.61 -12.28
CA PRO A 64 24.62 23.75 -11.76
C PRO A 64 25.16 22.42 -11.24
N ARG A 65 26.49 22.30 -11.18
CA ARG A 65 27.15 21.24 -10.41
C ARG A 65 27.08 21.61 -8.93
N THR A 66 26.60 20.71 -8.09
CA THR A 66 26.58 20.90 -6.64
C THR A 66 27.57 19.94 -5.97
N LYS A 67 28.24 20.43 -4.92
CA LYS A 67 29.05 19.60 -4.01
C LYS A 67 28.20 19.39 -2.75
N GLY A 68 27.60 18.22 -2.60
CA GLY A 68 26.72 17.90 -1.47
C GLY A 68 25.23 17.95 -1.81
N VAL A 69 24.40 17.84 -0.78
CA VAL A 69 22.94 17.77 -0.89
C VAL A 69 22.34 19.17 -1.07
N VAL A 70 21.32 19.30 -1.90
CA VAL A 70 20.44 20.48 -1.97
C VAL A 70 19.11 20.13 -1.31
N VAL A 71 18.76 20.86 -0.26
CA VAL A 71 17.54 20.65 0.51
C VAL A 71 16.47 21.62 0.04
N VAL A 72 15.25 21.11 -0.15
CA VAL A 72 14.10 21.88 -0.63
C VAL A 72 12.90 21.56 0.24
N ASP A 73 12.46 22.54 1.03
CA ASP A 73 11.33 22.42 1.95
C ASP A 73 10.02 22.90 1.32
N GLU A 74 8.92 22.27 1.74
CA GLU A 74 7.56 22.52 1.26
C GLU A 74 7.44 22.50 -0.28
N ILE A 75 7.99 21.46 -0.95
CA ILE A 75 7.97 21.33 -2.42
C ILE A 75 6.57 21.42 -3.04
N GLN A 76 5.52 21.12 -2.27
CA GLN A 76 4.13 21.29 -2.69
C GLN A 76 3.70 22.73 -2.95
N SER A 77 4.42 23.70 -2.39
CA SER A 77 4.17 25.13 -2.64
C SER A 77 4.66 25.57 -4.02
N CYS A 78 5.49 24.78 -4.70
CA CYS A 78 5.98 25.10 -6.05
C CYS A 78 6.02 23.86 -6.97
N PRO A 79 4.85 23.34 -7.40
CA PRO A 79 4.79 22.18 -8.29
C PRO A 79 5.43 22.40 -9.67
N ASP A 80 5.49 23.65 -10.14
CA ASP A 80 6.07 24.02 -11.44
C ASP A 80 7.60 23.85 -11.49
N SER A 81 8.24 23.64 -10.34
CA SER A 81 9.68 23.32 -10.27
C SER A 81 10.01 21.90 -10.75
N LEU A 82 9.05 20.98 -10.74
CA LEU A 82 9.28 19.54 -10.97
C LEU A 82 9.88 19.19 -12.35
N PRO A 83 9.42 19.77 -13.48
CA PRO A 83 10.04 19.54 -14.78
C PRO A 83 11.52 19.98 -14.82
N PHE A 84 11.85 21.10 -14.18
CA PHE A 84 13.21 21.62 -14.13
C PHE A 84 14.12 20.78 -13.23
N ILE A 85 13.60 20.30 -12.10
CA ILE A 85 14.30 19.32 -11.25
C ILE A 85 14.65 18.06 -12.06
N ARG A 86 13.69 17.53 -12.83
CA ARG A 86 13.91 16.35 -13.66
C ARG A 86 15.03 16.59 -14.68
N GLN A 87 14.94 17.67 -15.45
CA GLN A 87 15.97 18.02 -16.44
C GLN A 87 17.35 18.18 -15.80
N TRP A 88 17.42 18.81 -14.63
CA TRP A 88 18.67 19.00 -13.91
C TRP A 88 19.29 17.67 -13.45
N ILE A 89 18.50 16.76 -12.86
CA ILE A 89 18.99 15.44 -12.44
C ILE A 89 19.41 14.59 -13.65
N ASP A 90 18.66 14.64 -14.75
CA ASP A 90 18.99 13.91 -15.98
C ASP A 90 20.32 14.41 -16.58
N ALA A 91 20.56 15.73 -16.58
CA ALA A 91 21.82 16.31 -17.03
C ALA A 91 22.99 16.11 -16.04
N ARG A 92 22.69 15.94 -14.76
CA ARG A 92 23.66 15.82 -13.66
C ARG A 92 23.29 14.70 -12.68
N PRO A 93 23.52 13.42 -13.04
CA PRO A 93 23.11 12.29 -12.20
C PRO A 93 23.77 12.24 -10.81
N THR A 94 24.89 12.95 -10.61
CA THR A 94 25.60 13.05 -9.33
C THR A 94 24.95 14.04 -8.36
N THR A 95 24.05 14.91 -8.82
CA THR A 95 23.33 15.87 -7.99
C THR A 95 22.44 15.12 -6.99
N LYS A 96 22.47 15.55 -5.73
CA LYS A 96 21.65 15.00 -4.64
C LYS A 96 20.65 16.02 -4.17
N LEU A 97 19.36 15.69 -4.27
CA LEU A 97 18.24 16.50 -3.81
C LEU A 97 17.53 15.82 -2.65
N LEU A 98 17.32 16.57 -1.57
CA LEU A 98 16.44 16.20 -0.47
C LEU A 98 15.20 17.08 -0.52
N LEU A 99 14.09 16.52 -0.98
CA LEU A 99 12.80 17.21 -1.05
C LEU A 99 12.01 16.91 0.23
N LEU A 100 11.41 17.92 0.86
CA LEU A 100 10.53 17.75 1.99
C LEU A 100 9.11 18.16 1.59
N GLY A 101 8.14 17.43 2.10
CA GLY A 101 6.74 17.78 1.95
C GLY A 101 5.84 16.86 2.76
N SER A 102 4.55 17.12 2.70
CA SER A 102 3.55 16.21 3.24
C SER A 102 3.39 15.00 2.32
N ALA A 103 3.08 13.83 2.91
CA ALA A 103 2.91 12.61 2.13
C ALA A 103 1.67 12.60 1.20
N PRO A 104 0.55 13.30 1.48
CA PRO A 104 -0.55 13.45 0.53
C PRO A 104 -0.13 14.07 -0.80
N TYR A 105 0.82 15.00 -0.77
CA TYR A 105 1.36 15.60 -1.99
C TYR A 105 2.02 14.58 -2.92
N ILE A 106 2.72 13.57 -2.36
CA ILE A 106 3.31 12.49 -3.17
C ILE A 106 2.24 11.57 -3.76
N ALA A 107 1.20 11.27 -2.98
CA ALA A 107 0.18 10.29 -3.33
C ALA A 107 -0.85 10.83 -4.33
N GLY A 108 -1.17 12.12 -4.23
CA GLY A 108 -2.20 12.78 -5.06
C GLY A 108 -1.67 13.44 -6.32
N ASN A 109 -0.41 13.88 -6.36
CA ASN A 109 0.09 14.73 -7.45
C ASN A 109 1.13 14.04 -8.34
N ASN A 110 1.30 14.61 -9.53
CA ASN A 110 2.22 14.23 -10.60
C ASN A 110 3.70 14.03 -10.17
N LEU A 111 4.08 14.24 -8.91
CA LEU A 111 5.43 14.05 -8.38
C LEU A 111 5.98 12.65 -8.69
N ASN A 112 5.25 11.60 -8.30
CA ASN A 112 5.64 10.22 -8.60
C ASN A 112 5.66 9.93 -10.11
N ARG A 113 4.80 10.59 -10.90
CA ARG A 113 4.77 10.45 -12.37
C ARG A 113 5.98 11.11 -13.02
N GLN A 114 6.38 12.30 -12.56
CA GLN A 114 7.45 13.09 -13.17
C GLN A 114 8.84 12.63 -12.71
N LEU A 115 8.98 12.14 -11.48
CA LEU A 115 10.26 11.74 -10.87
C LEU A 115 10.40 10.21 -10.69
N CYS A 116 9.52 9.43 -11.35
CA CYS A 116 9.54 7.98 -11.27
C CYS A 116 10.93 7.41 -11.63
N GLY A 117 11.38 6.41 -10.86
CA GLY A 117 12.67 5.75 -11.03
C GLY A 117 13.89 6.56 -10.58
N ARG A 118 13.73 7.82 -10.18
CA ARG A 118 14.81 8.70 -9.71
C ARG A 118 14.69 9.09 -8.24
N MET A 119 13.55 8.79 -7.64
CA MET A 119 13.21 9.21 -6.29
C MET A 119 13.02 8.02 -5.37
N ALA A 120 13.61 8.09 -4.18
CA ALA A 120 13.21 7.28 -3.04
C ALA A 120 12.38 8.10 -2.07
N VAL A 121 11.42 7.46 -1.40
CA VAL A 121 10.59 8.11 -0.37
C VAL A 121 10.98 7.54 0.99
N TYR A 122 11.27 8.43 1.94
CA TYR A 122 11.45 8.11 3.35
C TYR A 122 10.32 8.71 4.15
N GLN A 123 9.53 7.87 4.84
CA GLN A 123 8.43 8.34 5.67
C GLN A 123 8.90 8.48 7.12
N ILE A 124 8.68 9.66 7.71
CA ILE A 124 9.00 9.98 9.09
C ILE A 124 7.73 10.29 9.89
N GLY A 125 7.66 9.78 11.12
CA GLY A 125 6.61 10.07 12.09
C GLY A 125 7.03 11.13 13.12
N GLY A 126 6.32 11.14 14.26
CA GLY A 126 6.82 11.76 15.48
C GLY A 126 8.06 11.04 16.03
N PHE A 127 8.54 11.46 17.19
CA PHE A 127 9.54 10.72 17.93
C PHE A 127 9.10 9.27 18.15
N THR A 128 10.08 8.39 18.07
CA THR A 128 9.96 6.97 18.37
C THR A 128 10.68 6.68 19.69
N LEU A 129 10.43 5.52 20.29
CA LEU A 129 11.17 5.10 21.48
C LEU A 129 12.69 4.95 21.23
N GLN A 130 13.12 4.84 19.97
CA GLN A 130 14.55 4.84 19.62
C GLN A 130 15.17 6.24 19.76
N ASP A 131 14.36 7.30 19.65
CA ASP A 131 14.80 8.69 19.79
C ASP A 131 14.85 9.12 21.26
N ILE A 132 13.86 8.69 22.04
CA ILE A 132 13.62 9.19 23.40
C ILE A 132 13.96 8.20 24.51
N GLY A 133 14.24 6.94 24.20
CA GLY A 133 14.52 5.91 25.20
C GLY A 133 13.28 5.19 25.74
N MET A 134 13.48 3.93 26.14
CA MET A 134 12.41 3.02 26.59
C MET A 134 11.82 3.40 27.95
N GLU A 135 12.59 4.10 28.77
CA GLU A 135 12.17 4.66 30.06
C GLU A 135 11.05 5.70 29.91
N ASN A 136 10.95 6.34 28.75
CA ASN A 136 9.96 7.38 28.47
C ASN A 136 8.64 6.85 27.88
N ILE A 137 8.42 5.54 27.89
CA ILE A 137 7.24 4.92 27.27
C ILE A 137 5.91 5.48 27.77
N SER A 138 5.80 5.80 29.06
CA SER A 138 4.54 6.29 29.63
C SER A 138 4.22 7.71 29.17
N ARG A 139 5.22 8.60 29.26
CA ARG A 139 5.15 9.97 28.71
C ARG A 139 4.84 9.97 27.22
N HIS A 140 5.49 9.09 26.46
CA HIS A 140 5.29 8.98 25.02
C HIS A 140 3.90 8.43 24.68
N TRP A 141 3.40 7.46 25.43
CA TRP A 141 2.05 6.93 25.25
C TRP A 141 0.99 8.02 25.49
N LEU A 142 1.14 8.84 26.53
CA LEU A 142 0.23 9.93 26.85
C LEU A 142 0.35 11.12 25.89
N ARG A 143 1.57 11.54 25.53
CA ARG A 143 1.81 12.78 24.77
C ARG A 143 1.95 12.56 23.26
N GLY A 144 2.16 11.33 22.81
CA GLY A 144 2.48 11.03 21.42
C GLY A 144 3.90 11.44 21.05
N GLY A 145 4.20 11.32 19.75
CA GLY A 145 5.52 11.55 19.19
C GLY A 145 5.73 12.95 18.62
N PHE A 146 4.68 13.79 18.49
CA PHE A 146 4.86 15.13 17.95
C PHE A 146 5.82 15.95 18.83
N PRO A 147 6.91 16.54 18.27
CA PRO A 147 7.96 17.16 19.06
C PRO A 147 7.46 18.21 20.06
N GLU A 148 6.60 19.13 19.63
CA GLU A 148 6.09 20.21 20.47
C GLU A 148 5.19 19.69 21.60
N SER A 149 4.41 18.63 21.37
CA SER A 149 3.62 18.00 22.43
C SER A 149 4.50 17.21 23.40
N TYR A 150 5.41 16.39 22.88
CA TYR A 150 6.27 15.54 23.70
C TYR A 150 7.19 16.38 24.60
N LEU A 151 7.81 17.42 24.03
CA LEU A 151 8.78 18.28 24.70
C LEU A 151 8.16 19.42 25.53
N ALA A 152 6.83 19.55 25.55
CA ALA A 152 6.14 20.53 26.39
C ALA A 152 6.57 20.42 27.86
N GLN A 153 6.57 21.54 28.59
CA GLN A 153 7.08 21.58 29.96
C GLN A 153 6.20 20.78 30.92
N ASN A 154 4.88 20.84 30.74
CA ASN A 154 3.89 20.16 31.57
C ASN A 154 2.81 19.49 30.70
N GLU A 155 1.89 18.75 31.33
CA GLU A 155 0.81 18.05 30.61
C GLU A 155 -0.25 19.00 30.05
N GLU A 156 -0.46 20.15 30.67
CA GLU A 156 -1.44 21.15 30.23
C GLU A 156 -1.03 21.76 28.88
N ASP A 157 0.23 22.20 28.77
CA ASP A 157 0.81 22.72 27.52
C ASP A 157 0.82 21.65 26.42
N SER A 158 1.18 20.42 26.77
CA SER A 158 1.15 19.28 25.86
C SER A 158 -0.26 19.03 25.33
N PHE A 159 -1.27 19.05 26.21
CA PHE A 159 -2.66 18.83 25.84
C PHE A 159 -3.21 20.00 25.02
N ALA A 160 -2.92 21.24 25.40
CA ALA A 160 -3.32 22.45 24.69
C ALA A 160 -2.77 22.46 23.26
N TRP A 161 -1.49 22.14 23.08
CA TRP A 161 -0.89 22.04 21.75
C TRP A 161 -1.58 20.99 20.88
N ARG A 162 -1.88 19.80 21.43
CA ARG A 162 -2.56 18.73 20.67
C ARG A 162 -3.97 19.13 20.27
N LYS A 163 -4.71 19.79 21.17
CA LYS A 163 -6.04 20.33 20.90
C LYS A 163 -6.01 21.36 19.77
N GLU A 164 -5.03 22.25 19.81
CA GLU A 164 -4.82 23.25 18.76
C GLU A 164 -4.44 22.59 17.42
N TYR A 165 -3.52 21.63 17.46
CA TYR A 165 -3.14 20.86 16.27
C TYR A 165 -4.35 20.19 15.61
N ILE A 166 -5.18 19.49 16.39
CA ILE A 166 -6.39 18.82 15.90
C ILE A 166 -7.37 19.82 15.28
N SER A 167 -7.52 21.00 15.89
CA SER A 167 -8.48 22.02 15.44
C SER A 167 -8.02 22.73 14.17
N ALA A 168 -6.71 23.02 14.05
CA ALA A 168 -6.13 23.68 12.88
C ALA A 168 -5.92 22.73 11.69
N TYR A 169 -5.79 21.42 11.95
CA TYR A 169 -5.42 20.43 10.94
C TYR A 169 -6.32 20.42 9.67
N PRO A 170 -7.66 20.38 9.78
CA PRO A 170 -8.57 20.36 8.62
C PRO A 170 -8.34 21.54 7.67
N HIS A 171 -8.16 22.74 8.21
CA HIS A 171 -7.85 23.94 7.42
C HIS A 171 -6.55 23.77 6.63
N THR A 172 -5.49 23.33 7.31
CA THR A 172 -4.16 23.20 6.69
C THR A 172 -4.09 22.17 5.56
N VAL A 173 -4.89 21.11 5.64
CA VAL A 173 -4.90 20.04 4.63
C VAL A 173 -5.74 20.43 3.42
N LEU A 174 -6.92 21.02 3.62
CA LEU A 174 -7.80 21.38 2.51
C LEU A 174 -7.21 22.48 1.62
N GLU A 175 -6.60 23.50 2.23
CA GLU A 175 -6.03 24.62 1.49
C GLU A 175 -4.87 24.21 0.57
N ARG A 176 -4.15 23.13 0.90
CA ARG A 176 -2.86 22.81 0.28
C ARG A 176 -2.81 21.43 -0.40
N GLU A 177 -3.70 20.52 -0.03
CA GLU A 177 -3.52 19.09 -0.34
C GLU A 177 -4.77 18.40 -0.91
N SER A 178 -5.94 19.06 -0.92
CA SER A 178 -7.15 18.47 -1.50
C SER A 178 -8.17 19.49 -2.01
N THR A 179 -8.45 19.47 -3.31
CA THR A 179 -9.55 20.23 -3.91
C THR A 179 -10.86 19.41 -3.84
N GLY A 180 -11.94 20.01 -3.33
CA GLY A 180 -13.30 19.43 -3.41
C GLY A 180 -13.72 18.50 -2.25
N LEU A 181 -12.92 18.40 -1.19
CA LEU A 181 -13.31 17.72 0.05
C LEU A 181 -13.83 18.72 1.10
N SER A 182 -14.81 18.30 1.89
CA SER A 182 -15.44 19.11 2.94
C SER A 182 -14.64 19.06 4.23
N GLN A 183 -14.39 20.24 4.80
CA GLN A 183 -13.74 20.41 6.09
C GLN A 183 -14.49 19.71 7.21
N HIS A 184 -15.81 19.88 7.22
CA HIS A 184 -16.64 19.33 8.26
C HIS A 184 -16.54 17.81 8.33
N VAL A 185 -16.43 17.14 7.17
CA VAL A 185 -16.28 15.68 7.13
C VAL A 185 -14.92 15.24 7.68
N ILE A 186 -13.82 15.95 7.36
CA ILE A 186 -12.50 15.69 7.93
C ILE A 186 -12.53 15.82 9.46
N GLU A 187 -13.13 16.91 9.96
CA GLU A 187 -13.30 17.14 11.39
C GLU A 187 -14.10 16.02 12.06
N SER A 188 -15.25 15.64 11.49
CA SER A 188 -16.08 14.56 12.01
C SER A 188 -15.34 13.24 12.04
N LEU A 189 -14.56 12.91 11.01
CA LEU A 189 -13.76 11.68 10.95
C LEU A 189 -12.65 11.67 12.00
N ILE A 190 -11.92 12.78 12.17
CA ILE A 190 -10.86 12.89 13.18
C ILE A 190 -11.46 12.82 14.58
N ARG A 191 -12.51 13.60 14.87
CA ARG A 191 -13.15 13.63 16.19
C ARG A 191 -13.80 12.31 16.58
N SER A 192 -14.29 11.54 15.60
CA SER A 192 -14.89 10.23 15.86
C SER A 192 -13.87 9.08 15.84
N SER A 193 -12.62 9.32 15.46
CA SER A 193 -11.56 8.29 15.38
C SER A 193 -11.33 7.47 16.66
N PRO A 194 -11.50 7.98 17.90
CA PRO A 194 -11.36 7.14 19.09
C PRO A 194 -12.34 5.95 19.12
N ARG A 195 -13.51 6.09 18.47
CA ARG A 195 -14.53 5.03 18.39
C ARG A 195 -14.18 3.92 17.42
N TYR A 196 -13.24 4.16 16.51
CA TYR A 196 -12.89 3.27 15.40
C TYR A 196 -11.47 2.71 15.50
N THR A 197 -10.60 3.30 16.33
CA THR A 197 -9.22 2.83 16.48
C THR A 197 -9.17 1.38 17.00
N GLY A 198 -8.33 0.54 16.38
CA GLY A 198 -8.26 -0.91 16.65
C GLY A 198 -9.45 -1.72 16.12
N ARG A 199 -10.38 -1.11 15.38
CA ARG A 199 -11.62 -1.77 14.92
C ARG A 199 -11.73 -1.81 13.41
N MET A 200 -12.50 -2.78 12.91
CA MET A 200 -12.83 -2.90 11.49
C MET A 200 -13.69 -1.71 11.04
N LEU A 201 -13.26 -1.06 9.96
CA LEU A 201 -13.87 0.15 9.43
C LEU A 201 -14.93 -0.20 8.38
N SER A 202 -16.21 0.00 8.71
CA SER A 202 -17.31 -0.18 7.76
C SER A 202 -17.59 1.11 7.00
N PHE A 203 -17.18 1.17 5.72
CA PHE A 203 -17.45 2.32 4.85
C PHE A 203 -18.95 2.53 4.60
N SER A 204 -19.76 1.46 4.57
CA SER A 204 -21.21 1.58 4.39
C SER A 204 -21.86 2.26 5.59
N ASN A 205 -21.46 1.91 6.81
CA ASN A 205 -22.01 2.52 8.02
C ASN A 205 -21.59 3.99 8.12
N LEU A 206 -20.33 4.30 7.81
CA LEU A 206 -19.85 5.68 7.77
C LEU A 206 -20.56 6.51 6.69
N SER A 207 -20.81 5.92 5.52
CA SER A 207 -21.50 6.58 4.41
C SER A 207 -22.90 6.99 4.81
N HIS A 208 -23.65 6.07 5.42
CA HIS A 208 -24.99 6.34 5.93
C HIS A 208 -24.98 7.40 7.04
N ASN A 209 -24.06 7.31 8.00
CA ASN A 209 -24.04 8.22 9.15
C ASN A 209 -23.59 9.64 8.80
N LEU A 210 -22.70 9.80 7.81
CA LEU A 210 -22.15 11.10 7.41
C LEU A 210 -22.85 11.69 6.18
N GLY A 211 -23.70 10.92 5.49
CA GLY A 211 -24.33 11.35 4.23
C GLY A 211 -23.32 11.51 3.09
N VAL A 212 -22.18 10.82 3.15
CA VAL A 212 -21.07 10.95 2.19
C VAL A 212 -20.95 9.66 1.37
N PRO A 213 -20.88 9.72 0.01
CA PRO A 213 -20.69 8.52 -0.81
C PRO A 213 -19.44 7.71 -0.41
N ILE A 214 -19.51 6.38 -0.50
CA ILE A 214 -18.40 5.47 -0.13
C ILE A 214 -17.10 5.81 -0.85
N VAL A 215 -17.17 6.11 -2.15
CA VAL A 215 -16.00 6.52 -2.95
C VAL A 215 -15.35 7.80 -2.44
N THR A 216 -16.15 8.76 -1.98
CA THR A 216 -15.65 10.00 -1.37
C THR A 216 -15.06 9.72 0.01
N LEU A 217 -15.68 8.85 0.82
CA LEU A 217 -15.08 8.40 2.09
C LEU A 217 -13.72 7.75 1.90
N GLN A 218 -13.55 6.91 0.87
CA GLN A 218 -12.25 6.34 0.54
C GLN A 218 -11.22 7.43 0.23
N GLN A 219 -11.59 8.50 -0.48
CA GLN A 219 -10.71 9.65 -0.69
C GLN A 219 -10.33 10.35 0.62
N TYR A 220 -11.27 10.56 1.55
CA TYR A 220 -10.96 11.11 2.87
C TYR A 220 -9.98 10.22 3.65
N PHE A 221 -10.20 8.90 3.69
CA PHE A 221 -9.29 8.00 4.40
C PHE A 221 -7.92 7.87 3.73
N ASN A 222 -7.85 7.94 2.40
CA ASN A 222 -6.58 8.01 1.68
C ASN A 222 -5.81 9.28 2.06
N LEU A 223 -6.49 10.43 2.12
CA LEU A 223 -5.91 11.71 2.55
C LEU A 223 -5.42 11.63 4.01
N LEU A 224 -6.26 11.16 4.93
CA LEU A 224 -5.92 11.02 6.36
C LEU A 224 -4.79 10.00 6.59
N SER A 225 -4.69 8.97 5.73
CA SER A 225 -3.63 7.98 5.83
C SER A 225 -2.31 8.51 5.30
N ALA A 226 -2.34 9.17 4.13
CA ALA A 226 -1.16 9.77 3.53
C ALA A 226 -0.59 10.89 4.43
N SER A 227 -1.45 11.71 5.03
CA SER A 227 -1.04 12.77 5.97
C SER A 227 -0.48 12.25 7.30
N GLY A 228 -0.65 10.95 7.56
CA GLY A 228 -0.16 10.29 8.75
C GLY A 228 -0.98 10.53 10.01
N ILE A 229 -2.26 10.85 9.86
CA ILE A 229 -3.21 10.89 10.99
C ILE A 229 -3.71 9.50 11.33
N VAL A 230 -4.08 8.72 10.30
CA VAL A 230 -4.60 7.36 10.47
C VAL A 230 -3.78 6.34 9.69
N ARG A 231 -3.93 5.08 10.07
CA ARG A 231 -3.40 3.93 9.36
C ARG A 231 -4.51 2.92 9.13
N LEU A 232 -4.61 2.44 7.90
CA LEU A 232 -5.47 1.32 7.55
C LEU A 232 -4.62 0.06 7.48
N ILE A 233 -4.88 -0.90 8.36
CA ILE A 233 -4.24 -2.23 8.31
C ILE A 233 -5.20 -3.18 7.62
N ASN A 234 -4.75 -3.75 6.50
CA ASN A 234 -5.54 -4.68 5.74
C ASN A 234 -5.52 -6.08 6.38
N PRO A 235 -6.56 -6.89 6.16
CA PRO A 235 -6.62 -8.24 6.67
C PRO A 235 -5.59 -9.13 5.96
N PHE A 236 -4.95 -10.01 6.73
CA PHE A 236 -4.04 -11.04 6.27
C PHE A 236 -4.80 -12.03 5.40
N VAL A 237 -4.24 -12.26 4.23
CA VAL A 237 -4.77 -13.14 3.22
C VAL A 237 -3.65 -14.04 2.72
N LYS A 238 -3.79 -15.36 2.88
CA LYS A 238 -2.86 -16.32 2.25
C LYS A 238 -2.92 -16.27 0.72
N SER A 239 -4.05 -15.82 0.19
CA SER A 239 -4.30 -15.61 -1.23
C SER A 239 -5.11 -14.32 -1.41
N ALA A 240 -4.65 -13.41 -2.27
CA ALA A 240 -5.22 -12.07 -2.47
C ALA A 240 -6.73 -12.02 -2.84
N SER A 241 -7.39 -13.17 -3.06
CA SER A 241 -8.81 -13.32 -3.42
C SER A 241 -9.76 -13.12 -2.24
N THR A 242 -9.27 -13.19 -1.00
CA THR A 242 -10.08 -13.00 0.22
C THR A 242 -10.09 -11.57 0.75
N THR A 243 -9.32 -10.65 0.13
CA THR A 243 -9.15 -9.27 0.61
C THR A 243 -10.39 -8.41 0.38
N LEU A 244 -11.10 -8.62 -0.75
CA LEU A 244 -12.19 -7.73 -1.21
C LEU A 244 -13.47 -7.76 -0.34
N ARG A 245 -13.59 -8.71 0.60
CA ARG A 245 -14.75 -8.82 1.51
C ARG A 245 -14.42 -8.43 2.95
N LYS A 246 -13.16 -8.15 3.27
CA LYS A 246 -12.73 -7.96 4.65
C LYS A 246 -12.31 -6.51 4.87
N LEU A 247 -12.95 -5.89 5.87
CA LEU A 247 -12.80 -4.47 6.18
C LEU A 247 -11.39 -4.19 6.73
N PRO A 248 -10.74 -3.07 6.36
CA PRO A 248 -9.50 -2.68 7.00
C PRO A 248 -9.74 -2.32 8.47
N LYS A 249 -8.72 -2.49 9.32
CA LYS A 249 -8.71 -1.90 10.66
C LYS A 249 -8.20 -0.47 10.61
N LEU A 250 -8.86 0.44 11.30
CA LEU A 250 -8.39 1.81 11.48
C LEU A 250 -7.53 1.91 12.74
N TYR A 251 -6.39 2.58 12.66
CA TYR A 251 -5.58 2.99 13.81
C TYR A 251 -5.26 4.47 13.71
N MET A 252 -5.41 5.20 14.81
CA MET A 252 -4.76 6.50 14.95
C MET A 252 -3.25 6.30 15.06
N ARG A 253 -2.47 7.05 14.27
CA ARG A 253 -1.01 6.89 14.25
C ARG A 253 -0.33 7.51 15.46
N ASP A 254 -0.91 8.53 16.06
CA ASP A 254 -0.33 9.19 17.24
C ASP A 254 -1.21 9.00 18.48
N SER A 255 -0.66 8.36 19.52
CA SER A 255 -1.37 8.12 20.77
C SER A 255 -1.65 9.40 21.55
N GLY A 256 -0.82 10.43 21.38
CA GLY A 256 -1.04 11.77 21.94
C GLY A 256 -2.28 12.43 21.38
N LEU A 257 -2.44 12.43 20.05
CA LEU A 257 -3.66 12.94 19.42
C LEU A 257 -4.88 12.11 19.87
N LEU A 258 -4.76 10.80 19.93
CA LEU A 258 -5.85 9.91 20.35
C LEU A 258 -6.27 10.12 21.82
N THR A 259 -5.32 10.29 22.74
CA THR A 259 -5.60 10.63 24.15
C THR A 259 -6.23 12.01 24.28
N CYS A 260 -5.77 12.99 23.49
CA CYS A 260 -6.37 14.33 23.44
C CYS A 260 -7.84 14.28 22.97
N LEU A 261 -8.12 13.55 21.88
CA LEU A 261 -9.48 13.32 21.37
C LEU A 261 -10.37 12.55 22.35
N SER A 262 -9.76 11.76 23.24
CA SER A 262 -10.44 11.04 24.32
C SER A 262 -10.54 11.86 25.61
N CYS A 263 -10.16 13.14 25.59
CA CYS A 263 -10.14 14.03 26.76
C CYS A 263 -9.27 13.53 27.93
N VAL A 264 -8.26 12.69 27.66
CA VAL A 264 -7.32 12.16 28.65
C VAL A 264 -6.16 13.15 28.83
N LYS A 265 -5.98 13.64 30.06
CA LYS A 265 -5.03 14.73 30.37
C LYS A 265 -3.85 14.29 31.24
N SER A 266 -3.92 13.13 31.88
CA SER A 266 -2.87 12.63 32.77
C SER A 266 -2.66 11.12 32.61
N GLU A 267 -1.50 10.64 33.03
CA GLU A 267 -1.15 9.21 33.03
C GLU A 267 -2.13 8.40 33.90
N GLU A 268 -2.48 8.91 35.07
CA GLU A 268 -3.46 8.26 35.95
C GLU A 268 -4.83 8.11 35.27
N SER A 269 -5.29 9.17 34.59
CA SER A 269 -6.56 9.12 33.86
C SER A 269 -6.50 8.16 32.67
N LEU A 270 -5.35 8.04 32.02
CA LEU A 270 -5.13 7.12 30.90
C LEU A 270 -5.21 5.66 31.35
N GLU A 271 -4.55 5.30 32.45
CA GLU A 271 -4.53 3.92 32.96
C GLU A 271 -5.93 3.38 33.29
N LYS A 272 -6.82 4.26 33.74
CA LYS A 272 -8.19 3.95 34.14
C LYS A 272 -9.22 4.14 33.02
N HIS A 273 -8.81 4.67 31.86
CA HIS A 273 -9.73 5.02 30.78
C HIS A 273 -10.26 3.78 30.06
N GLU A 274 -11.55 3.78 29.68
CA GLU A 274 -12.18 2.66 28.96
C GLU A 274 -11.51 2.34 27.62
N LEU A 275 -10.98 3.37 26.95
CA LEU A 275 -10.26 3.24 25.67
C LEU A 275 -8.78 2.88 25.83
N ALA A 276 -8.24 2.82 27.05
CA ALA A 276 -6.81 2.57 27.28
C ALA A 276 -6.26 1.35 26.52
N PRO A 277 -6.97 0.19 26.46
CA PRO A 277 -6.51 -0.95 25.66
C PRO A 277 -6.36 -0.62 24.17
N PHE A 278 -7.30 0.13 23.58
CA PHE A 278 -7.28 0.51 22.17
C PHE A 278 -6.21 1.58 21.87
N ILE A 279 -6.00 2.52 22.79
CA ILE A 279 -4.93 3.53 22.70
C ILE A 279 -3.57 2.83 22.76
N TRP A 280 -3.42 1.87 23.68
CA TRP A 280 -2.22 1.05 23.80
C TRP A 280 -1.95 0.21 22.56
N GLU A 281 -2.96 -0.49 22.03
CA GLU A 281 -2.85 -1.25 20.80
C GLU A 281 -2.40 -0.38 19.63
N SER A 282 -3.02 0.80 19.46
CA SER A 282 -2.67 1.76 18.40
C SER A 282 -1.23 2.25 18.53
N TYR A 283 -0.79 2.55 19.76
CA TYR A 283 0.57 2.98 20.06
C TYR A 283 1.63 1.94 19.68
N ILE A 284 1.39 0.68 20.03
CA ILE A 284 2.29 -0.44 19.69
C ILE A 284 2.25 -0.73 18.19
N MET A 285 1.07 -0.70 17.57
CA MET A 285 0.89 -0.90 16.14
C MET A 285 1.67 0.12 15.31
N GLU A 286 1.61 1.42 15.65
CA GLU A 286 2.39 2.43 14.92
C GLU A 286 3.90 2.24 15.15
N SER A 287 4.32 1.95 16.38
CA SER A 287 5.74 1.69 16.69
C SER A 287 6.30 0.54 15.85
N MET A 288 5.51 -0.53 15.67
CA MET A 288 5.86 -1.65 14.80
C MET A 288 5.84 -1.26 13.32
N ALA A 289 4.80 -0.56 12.88
CA ALA A 289 4.64 -0.16 11.48
C ALA A 289 5.80 0.72 11.01
N LEU A 290 6.26 1.67 11.83
CA LEU A 290 7.44 2.48 11.52
C LEU A 290 8.69 1.61 11.41
N SER A 291 8.96 0.76 12.41
CA SER A 291 10.12 -0.14 12.42
C SER A 291 10.18 -1.08 11.21
N LEU A 292 9.03 -1.66 10.80
CA LEU A 292 8.93 -2.57 9.67
C LEU A 292 8.91 -1.83 8.31
N SER A 293 8.41 -0.60 8.26
CA SER A 293 8.38 0.19 7.03
C SER A 293 9.78 0.46 6.46
N HIS A 294 10.80 0.64 7.32
CA HIS A 294 12.19 0.79 6.90
C HIS A 294 12.75 -0.44 6.17
N LYS A 295 12.14 -1.61 6.39
CA LYS A 295 12.49 -2.86 5.71
C LYS A 295 11.59 -3.16 4.52
N HIS A 296 10.68 -2.26 4.15
CA HIS A 296 9.63 -2.49 3.14
C HIS A 296 8.74 -3.70 3.47
N ILE A 297 8.44 -3.91 4.75
CA ILE A 297 7.58 -5.00 5.22
C ILE A 297 6.21 -4.44 5.59
N ASP A 298 5.17 -4.95 4.93
CA ASP A 298 3.79 -4.60 5.24
C ASP A 298 3.24 -5.42 6.42
N ILE A 299 2.39 -4.77 7.22
CA ILE A 299 1.65 -5.39 8.32
C ILE A 299 0.20 -5.63 7.88
N SER A 300 -0.31 -6.80 8.22
CA SER A 300 -1.72 -7.17 8.09
C SER A 300 -2.28 -7.64 9.44
N TYR A 301 -3.59 -7.74 9.61
CA TYR A 301 -4.21 -8.36 10.80
C TYR A 301 -4.96 -9.62 10.42
N TRP A 302 -5.07 -10.64 11.27
CA TRP A 302 -5.85 -11.84 10.95
C TRP A 302 -7.06 -11.98 11.85
N THR A 303 -8.21 -12.33 11.26
CA THR A 303 -9.41 -12.70 12.01
C THR A 303 -10.10 -13.92 11.41
N ASP A 304 -10.74 -14.72 12.26
CA ASP A 304 -11.58 -15.85 11.88
C ASP A 304 -13.09 -15.58 12.07
N ARG A 305 -13.92 -16.53 11.62
CA ARG A 305 -15.40 -16.43 11.72
C ARG A 305 -15.93 -16.43 13.15
N THR A 306 -15.11 -16.84 14.12
CA THR A 306 -15.47 -16.90 15.55
C THR A 306 -15.04 -15.64 16.31
N GLY A 307 -14.49 -14.64 15.59
CA GLY A 307 -14.05 -13.37 16.18
C GLY A 307 -12.68 -13.44 16.86
N ASN A 308 -11.92 -14.53 16.68
CA ASN A 308 -10.55 -14.57 17.15
C ASN A 308 -9.67 -13.67 16.28
N GLU A 309 -8.65 -13.07 16.88
CA GLU A 309 -7.82 -12.08 16.19
C GLU A 309 -6.32 -12.16 16.53
N ILE A 310 -5.48 -12.02 15.51
CA ILE A 310 -4.07 -11.68 15.62
C ILE A 310 -3.88 -10.27 15.05
N ASP A 311 -3.49 -9.32 15.92
CA ASP A 311 -3.49 -7.89 15.60
C ASP A 311 -2.50 -7.52 14.49
N ALA A 312 -1.32 -8.16 14.48
CA ALA A 312 -0.29 -7.95 13.46
C ALA A 312 0.27 -9.26 12.93
N VAL A 313 0.38 -9.35 11.62
CA VAL A 313 0.95 -10.46 10.86
C VAL A 313 1.80 -9.84 9.76
N TRP A 314 3.04 -10.32 9.61
CA TRP A 314 3.91 -9.87 8.54
C TRP A 314 4.75 -11.04 8.01
N LYS A 315 5.34 -10.84 6.84
CA LYS A 315 6.28 -11.77 6.22
C LYS A 315 7.67 -11.16 6.23
N GLU A 316 8.65 -11.89 6.75
CA GLU A 316 10.06 -11.53 6.62
C GLU A 316 10.79 -12.72 6.00
N LYS A 317 11.38 -12.51 4.82
CA LYS A 317 11.91 -13.59 3.96
C LYS A 317 10.83 -14.64 3.70
N ASP A 318 11.07 -15.93 3.97
CA ASP A 318 10.10 -17.01 3.75
C ASP A 318 9.27 -17.38 4.98
N HIS A 319 9.34 -16.56 6.04
CA HIS A 319 8.69 -16.82 7.31
C HIS A 319 7.59 -15.81 7.61
N PHE A 320 6.45 -16.32 8.10
CA PHE A 320 5.38 -15.48 8.64
C PHE A 320 5.53 -15.36 10.15
N PHE A 321 5.30 -14.14 10.64
CA PHE A 321 5.38 -13.78 12.03
C PHE A 321 4.10 -13.10 12.47
N GLY A 322 3.74 -13.29 13.74
CA GLY A 322 2.50 -12.77 14.30
C GLY A 322 2.73 -12.11 15.65
N ILE A 323 1.91 -11.11 15.94
CA ILE A 323 1.80 -10.45 17.24
C ILE A 323 0.35 -10.35 17.66
N ASN A 324 0.11 -10.66 18.93
CA ASN A 324 -1.13 -10.40 19.64
C ASN A 324 -0.83 -9.43 20.79
N ILE A 325 -1.44 -8.25 20.77
CA ILE A 325 -1.19 -7.16 21.70
C ILE A 325 -2.16 -7.29 22.88
N LYS A 326 -1.63 -7.26 24.10
CA LYS A 326 -2.43 -7.34 25.31
C LYS A 326 -2.13 -6.18 26.24
N TYR A 327 -3.20 -5.51 26.65
CA TYR A 327 -3.14 -4.45 27.66
C TYR A 327 -2.84 -5.02 29.05
N ASN A 328 -3.45 -6.15 29.42
CA ASN A 328 -3.30 -6.70 30.76
C ASN A 328 -1.88 -7.25 31.00
N PRO A 329 -1.29 -7.04 32.20
CA PRO A 329 0.02 -7.58 32.54
C PRO A 329 0.07 -9.11 32.51
N LYS A 330 -1.02 -9.77 32.92
CA LYS A 330 -1.21 -11.23 32.87
C LYS A 330 -2.36 -11.53 31.90
N PRO A 331 -2.07 -11.64 30.59
CA PRO A 331 -3.12 -11.86 29.61
C PRO A 331 -3.69 -13.28 29.72
N HIS A 332 -5.01 -13.40 29.62
CA HIS A 332 -5.65 -14.70 29.38
C HIS A 332 -5.42 -15.11 27.92
N ILE A 333 -4.90 -16.31 27.71
CA ILE A 333 -4.52 -16.80 26.38
C ILE A 333 -5.33 -18.05 26.06
N LYS A 334 -6.04 -18.02 24.94
CA LYS A 334 -6.80 -19.17 24.43
C LYS A 334 -5.89 -19.98 23.51
N GLU A 335 -5.32 -21.07 24.01
CA GLU A 335 -4.36 -21.91 23.26
C GLU A 335 -4.94 -22.41 21.93
N CYS A 336 -6.19 -22.86 21.91
CA CYS A 336 -6.87 -23.32 20.69
C CYS A 336 -6.97 -22.23 19.59
N MET A 337 -7.12 -20.97 19.98
CA MET A 337 -7.14 -19.82 19.07
C MET A 337 -5.74 -19.57 18.48
N ILE A 338 -4.71 -19.69 19.31
CA ILE A 338 -3.31 -19.55 18.90
C ILE A 338 -2.91 -20.66 17.92
N GLU A 339 -3.22 -21.92 18.24
CA GLU A 339 -2.92 -23.05 17.36
C GLU A 339 -3.62 -22.91 16.00
N LYS A 340 -4.90 -22.52 16.02
CA LYS A 340 -5.67 -22.27 14.80
C LYS A 340 -5.04 -21.16 13.98
N ALA A 341 -4.64 -20.04 14.60
CA ALA A 341 -3.97 -18.94 13.91
C ALA A 341 -2.63 -19.38 13.31
N ILE A 342 -1.79 -20.06 14.09
CA ILE A 342 -0.48 -20.57 13.64
C ILE A 342 -0.63 -21.50 12.44
N ASN A 343 -1.55 -22.45 12.49
CA ASN A 343 -1.79 -23.39 11.39
C ASN A 343 -2.42 -22.69 10.18
N THR A 344 -3.40 -21.82 10.41
CA THR A 344 -4.12 -21.11 9.34
C THR A 344 -3.24 -20.09 8.62
N ILE A 345 -2.29 -19.46 9.31
CA ILE A 345 -1.40 -18.44 8.75
C ILE A 345 -0.05 -19.07 8.31
N GLY A 346 0.39 -20.15 8.95
CA GLY A 346 1.73 -20.70 8.79
C GLY A 346 2.77 -19.90 9.59
N LEU A 347 2.42 -19.46 10.79
CA LEU A 347 3.33 -18.65 11.62
C LEU A 347 4.53 -19.46 12.07
N SER A 348 5.73 -18.94 11.76
CA SER A 348 6.99 -19.43 12.33
C SER A 348 7.11 -19.05 13.80
N HIS A 349 6.58 -17.89 14.19
CA HIS A 349 6.47 -17.50 15.59
C HIS A 349 5.31 -16.53 15.82
N LEU A 350 4.69 -16.62 16.98
CA LEU A 350 3.67 -15.70 17.50
C LEU A 350 4.12 -15.14 18.85
N TRP A 351 4.30 -13.82 18.94
CA TRP A 351 4.52 -13.14 20.22
C TRP A 351 3.20 -12.63 20.80
N VAL A 352 2.94 -12.94 22.06
CA VAL A 352 1.88 -12.30 22.83
C VAL A 352 2.52 -11.19 23.66
N LEU A 353 2.32 -9.95 23.25
CA LEU A 353 2.90 -8.79 23.90
C LEU A 353 2.09 -8.41 25.14
N SER A 354 2.72 -8.41 26.31
CA SER A 354 2.09 -8.02 27.58
C SER A 354 2.71 -6.75 28.17
N ARG A 355 1.94 -6.04 29.00
CA ARG A 355 2.46 -4.94 29.84
C ARG A 355 3.17 -5.44 31.12
N GLY A 356 3.21 -6.75 31.34
CA GLY A 356 3.88 -7.36 32.48
C GLY A 356 5.40 -7.42 32.31
N ASN A 357 6.09 -8.02 33.28
CA ASN A 357 7.56 -8.13 33.29
C ASN A 357 8.06 -9.55 32.98
N GLU A 358 7.16 -10.52 32.91
CA GLU A 358 7.48 -11.94 32.74
C GLU A 358 7.50 -12.34 31.27
N THR A 359 8.47 -13.19 30.92
CA THR A 359 8.55 -13.86 29.61
C THR A 359 8.19 -15.32 29.81
N LEU A 360 7.15 -15.80 29.14
CA LEU A 360 6.62 -17.16 29.30
C LEU A 360 6.56 -17.84 27.94
N LYS A 361 7.18 -19.02 27.83
CA LYS A 361 7.08 -19.86 26.63
C LYS A 361 5.83 -20.73 26.76
N LEU A 362 4.85 -20.55 25.87
CA LEU A 362 3.62 -21.33 25.88
C LEU A 362 3.73 -22.58 25.00
N SER A 363 4.42 -22.44 23.87
CA SER A 363 4.68 -23.54 22.94
C SER A 363 5.99 -23.29 22.20
N ASN A 364 6.38 -24.19 21.28
CA ASN A 364 7.57 -24.01 20.46
C ASN A 364 7.52 -22.73 19.60
N ASN A 365 6.32 -22.34 19.15
CA ASN A 365 6.13 -21.20 18.24
C ASN A 365 5.40 -20.02 18.89
N THR A 366 5.19 -20.04 20.22
CA THR A 366 4.44 -18.99 20.92
C THR A 366 5.13 -18.56 22.21
N THR A 367 5.37 -17.26 22.35
CA THR A 367 5.99 -16.67 23.55
C THR A 367 5.20 -15.46 24.03
N VAL A 368 4.86 -15.42 25.32
CA VAL A 368 4.45 -14.18 26.00
C VAL A 368 5.69 -13.39 26.35
N ILE A 369 5.74 -12.12 25.95
CA ILE A 369 6.91 -11.26 26.17
C ILE A 369 6.49 -9.86 26.63
N PRO A 370 7.22 -9.26 27.59
CA PRO A 370 7.06 -7.86 27.92
C PRO A 370 7.30 -6.97 26.71
N ILE A 371 6.39 -6.02 26.48
CA ILE A 371 6.50 -5.05 25.38
C ILE A 371 7.83 -4.31 25.41
N LYS A 372 8.32 -3.95 26.61
CA LYS A 372 9.62 -3.27 26.76
C LYS A 372 10.78 -4.10 26.20
N LYS A 373 10.76 -5.43 26.38
CA LYS A 373 11.78 -6.34 25.83
C LYS A 373 11.64 -6.53 24.33
N PHE A 374 10.41 -6.56 23.83
CA PHE A 374 10.16 -6.68 22.40
C PHE A 374 10.66 -5.44 21.63
N LEU A 375 10.30 -4.25 22.10
CA LEU A 375 10.66 -2.98 21.45
C LEU A 375 12.15 -2.63 21.56
N SER A 376 12.85 -3.10 22.59
CA SER A 376 14.30 -2.91 22.72
C SER A 376 15.12 -3.80 21.77
N GLY A 377 14.47 -4.65 20.96
CA GLY A 377 15.14 -5.54 20.02
C GLY A 377 15.91 -6.68 20.71
N GLN A 378 15.68 -6.91 22.01
CA GLN A 378 16.36 -7.93 22.80
C GLN A 378 15.95 -9.38 22.44
N MET A 379 15.14 -9.59 21.40
CA MET A 379 14.82 -10.93 20.91
C MET A 379 14.80 -11.00 19.38
N LYS A 380 15.53 -11.98 18.85
CA LYS A 380 15.41 -12.49 17.47
C LYS A 380 14.58 -13.78 17.51
N PRO A 381 13.83 -14.12 16.44
CA PRO A 381 13.25 -15.45 16.34
C PRO A 381 14.35 -16.51 16.49
N GLY A 382 14.25 -17.37 17.51
CA GLY A 382 15.12 -18.54 17.66
C GLY A 382 16.17 -18.57 18.78
N SER A 383 16.14 -17.71 19.81
CA SER A 383 17.05 -17.89 20.97
C SER A 383 16.51 -18.92 21.99
N SER A 384 16.36 -20.17 21.56
CA SER A 384 16.37 -21.36 22.44
C SER A 384 16.61 -22.58 21.55
N THR A 385 17.77 -23.21 21.72
CA THR A 385 18.18 -24.52 21.20
C THR A 385 17.01 -25.44 20.80
N ALA A 386 16.88 -25.76 19.52
CA ALA A 386 16.14 -26.95 19.08
C ALA A 386 16.67 -27.45 17.73
N ALA A 387 16.95 -28.74 17.74
CA ALA A 387 17.51 -29.57 16.70
C ALA A 387 16.95 -29.35 15.29
N SER A 388 17.82 -29.60 14.33
CA SER A 388 17.53 -29.94 12.96
C SER A 388 16.38 -30.95 12.84
N ASN A 389 15.18 -30.47 12.56
CA ASN A 389 14.14 -31.30 11.97
C ASN A 389 14.04 -30.94 10.49
N LYS A 390 14.53 -31.86 9.65
CA LYS A 390 14.32 -31.87 8.21
C LYS A 390 12.82 -31.69 7.95
N LEU A 391 12.48 -30.65 7.19
CA LEU A 391 11.18 -30.50 6.56
C LEU A 391 10.88 -31.75 5.71
N PRO A 392 9.65 -32.27 5.70
CA PRO A 392 9.26 -33.30 4.74
C PRO A 392 9.40 -32.74 3.32
N LYS A 393 9.95 -33.55 2.42
CA LYS A 393 10.08 -33.21 0.99
C LYS A 393 8.72 -32.73 0.47
N LEU A 394 8.65 -31.47 0.02
CA LEU A 394 7.54 -31.00 -0.80
C LEU A 394 7.44 -31.89 -2.03
N SER A 395 6.27 -32.49 -2.24
CA SER A 395 5.92 -33.12 -3.51
C SER A 395 5.91 -32.04 -4.61
N LEU A 396 6.50 -32.36 -5.76
CA LEU A 396 6.47 -31.54 -6.97
C LEU A 396 5.00 -31.32 -7.38
N LYS A 397 4.47 -30.11 -7.15
CA LYS A 397 3.20 -29.68 -7.74
C LYS A 397 3.40 -29.52 -9.25
N ALA A 398 2.46 -30.01 -10.05
CA ALA A 398 2.47 -29.82 -11.51
C ALA A 398 2.30 -28.34 -11.87
N LYS A 399 3.07 -27.86 -12.86
CA LYS A 399 3.05 -26.47 -13.34
C LYS A 399 1.67 -26.13 -13.92
N GLN A 400 1.01 -25.09 -13.42
CA GLN A 400 -0.30 -24.63 -13.91
C GLN A 400 -0.18 -23.34 -14.71
N VAL A 401 -0.84 -23.26 -15.87
CA VAL A 401 -0.83 -22.11 -16.79
C VAL A 401 -2.25 -21.65 -17.08
N PHE A 402 -2.48 -20.34 -16.99
CA PHE A 402 -3.75 -19.70 -17.37
C PHE A 402 -3.60 -19.11 -18.77
N ILE A 403 -4.57 -19.34 -19.66
CA ILE A 403 -4.60 -18.69 -20.97
C ILE A 403 -5.68 -17.60 -20.94
N SER A 404 -5.25 -16.36 -21.07
CA SER A 404 -6.09 -15.17 -21.21
C SER A 404 -6.29 -14.88 -22.70
N TYR A 405 -7.54 -14.89 -23.17
CA TYR A 405 -7.85 -14.73 -24.60
C TYR A 405 -9.29 -14.28 -24.85
N CYS A 406 -9.56 -13.71 -26.03
CA CYS A 406 -10.92 -13.44 -26.49
C CYS A 406 -11.53 -14.70 -27.11
N HIS A 407 -12.79 -15.06 -26.83
CA HIS A 407 -13.46 -16.22 -27.46
C HIS A 407 -13.39 -16.24 -29.00
N ARG A 408 -13.25 -15.07 -29.66
CA ARG A 408 -13.04 -15.01 -31.12
C ARG A 408 -11.72 -15.66 -31.57
N ASP A 409 -10.80 -15.88 -30.65
CA ASP A 409 -9.50 -16.53 -30.85
C ASP A 409 -9.53 -18.02 -30.42
N ASP A 410 -10.71 -18.59 -30.11
CA ASP A 410 -10.91 -19.98 -29.66
C ASP A 410 -10.23 -21.00 -30.59
N ILE A 411 -10.26 -20.76 -31.91
CA ILE A 411 -9.68 -21.68 -32.90
C ILE A 411 -8.18 -21.89 -32.64
N PHE A 412 -7.46 -20.84 -32.27
CA PHE A 412 -6.03 -20.93 -31.94
C PHE A 412 -5.83 -21.60 -30.58
N VAL A 413 -6.60 -21.18 -29.57
CA VAL A 413 -6.46 -21.71 -28.20
C VAL A 413 -6.76 -23.20 -28.15
N ASN A 414 -7.78 -23.68 -28.86
CA ASN A 414 -8.12 -25.09 -28.97
C ASN A 414 -7.00 -25.93 -29.64
N LYS A 415 -6.11 -25.32 -30.43
CA LYS A 415 -4.90 -25.97 -30.95
C LYS A 415 -3.75 -25.94 -29.94
N LEU A 416 -3.62 -24.87 -29.17
CA LEU A 416 -2.53 -24.67 -28.20
C LEU A 416 -2.68 -25.54 -26.95
N VAL A 417 -3.89 -25.70 -26.42
CA VAL A 417 -4.15 -26.41 -25.15
C VAL A 417 -3.66 -27.87 -25.18
N PRO A 418 -4.01 -28.71 -26.18
CA PRO A 418 -3.55 -30.11 -26.19
C PRO A 418 -2.01 -30.24 -26.24
N ILE A 419 -1.34 -29.29 -26.88
CA ILE A 419 0.13 -29.26 -26.99
C ILE A 419 0.77 -29.00 -25.62
N LEU A 420 0.26 -28.03 -24.87
CA LEU A 420 0.72 -27.74 -23.51
C LEU A 420 0.43 -28.90 -22.56
N GLU A 421 -0.76 -29.49 -22.64
CA GLU A 421 -1.16 -30.63 -21.80
C GLU A 421 -0.31 -31.88 -22.07
N SER A 422 0.00 -32.17 -23.34
CA SER A 422 0.91 -33.27 -23.71
C SER A 422 2.33 -33.09 -23.15
N SER A 423 2.70 -31.84 -22.83
CA SER A 423 3.97 -31.47 -22.20
C SER A 423 3.91 -31.47 -20.66
N LYS A 424 2.88 -32.07 -20.07
CA LYS A 424 2.61 -32.13 -18.61
C LYS A 424 2.39 -30.77 -17.95
N ILE A 425 1.91 -29.79 -18.71
CA ILE A 425 1.52 -28.47 -18.21
C ILE A 425 0.01 -28.47 -18.05
N ASN A 426 -0.48 -28.19 -16.83
CA ASN A 426 -1.91 -28.15 -16.57
C ASN A 426 -2.45 -26.79 -17.02
N VAL A 427 -3.40 -26.78 -17.97
CA VAL A 427 -3.90 -25.56 -18.60
C VAL A 427 -5.30 -25.22 -18.10
N ILE A 428 -5.51 -23.94 -17.79
CA ILE A 428 -6.81 -23.38 -17.43
C ILE A 428 -7.24 -22.42 -18.55
N ILE A 429 -8.32 -22.78 -19.24
CA ILE A 429 -9.00 -21.94 -20.25
C ILE A 429 -10.48 -21.76 -19.88
N ASP A 430 -11.00 -20.57 -20.16
CA ASP A 430 -12.41 -20.20 -20.33
C ASP A 430 -13.48 -20.70 -19.29
N HIS A 431 -14.65 -20.05 -19.31
CA HIS A 431 -15.52 -19.85 -18.16
C HIS A 431 -16.98 -20.25 -18.44
N LYS A 432 -17.20 -21.42 -19.04
CA LYS A 432 -18.56 -21.97 -19.28
C LYS A 432 -19.30 -22.49 -18.02
N THR A 433 -18.92 -22.05 -16.82
CA THR A 433 -19.56 -22.45 -15.56
C THR A 433 -19.97 -21.26 -14.69
N LEU A 434 -20.30 -20.12 -15.30
CA LEU A 434 -20.87 -18.98 -14.58
C LEU A 434 -22.39 -19.17 -14.44
N ARG A 435 -22.89 -19.21 -13.19
CA ARG A 435 -24.32 -19.11 -12.91
C ARG A 435 -24.71 -17.63 -12.84
N LEU A 436 -25.96 -17.31 -13.20
CA LEU A 436 -26.53 -15.97 -13.00
C LEU A 436 -26.37 -15.56 -11.53
N GLY A 437 -25.49 -14.58 -11.26
CA GLY A 437 -25.18 -14.08 -9.91
C GLY A 437 -23.71 -14.19 -9.47
N ASP A 438 -22.87 -14.95 -10.17
CA ASP A 438 -21.44 -15.05 -9.85
C ASP A 438 -20.68 -13.77 -10.24
N LYS A 439 -19.86 -13.22 -9.33
CA LYS A 439 -18.99 -12.07 -9.61
C LYS A 439 -17.80 -12.51 -10.46
N ILE A 440 -17.92 -12.39 -11.78
CA ILE A 440 -16.94 -12.81 -12.80
C ILE A 440 -15.50 -12.32 -12.50
N GLU A 441 -15.34 -11.13 -11.92
CA GLU A 441 -14.04 -10.58 -11.50
C GLU A 441 -13.34 -11.41 -10.40
N GLU A 442 -14.09 -12.05 -9.49
CA GLU A 442 -13.55 -12.91 -8.43
C GLU A 442 -12.97 -14.20 -9.03
N PHE A 443 -13.52 -14.65 -10.15
CA PHE A 443 -13.09 -15.86 -10.84
C PHE A 443 -11.83 -15.63 -11.68
N ILE A 444 -11.79 -14.57 -12.48
CA ILE A 444 -10.60 -14.14 -13.23
C ILE A 444 -9.39 -13.96 -12.29
N LYS A 445 -9.62 -13.28 -11.16
CA LYS A 445 -8.61 -13.10 -10.11
C LYS A 445 -8.13 -14.42 -9.54
N LYS A 446 -9.02 -15.41 -9.37
CA LYS A 446 -8.67 -16.73 -8.84
C LYS A 446 -7.90 -17.57 -9.86
N ALA A 447 -8.26 -17.49 -11.14
CA ALA A 447 -7.60 -18.22 -12.22
C ALA A 447 -6.14 -17.76 -12.39
N VAL A 448 -5.89 -16.45 -12.57
CA VAL A 448 -4.55 -15.87 -12.69
C VAL A 448 -3.66 -16.12 -11.45
N ARG A 449 -4.26 -16.19 -10.24
CA ARG A 449 -3.50 -16.37 -8.99
C ARG A 449 -3.07 -17.80 -8.71
N ASN A 450 -3.80 -18.78 -9.21
CA ASN A 450 -3.52 -20.19 -8.96
C ASN A 450 -2.55 -20.78 -9.99
N THR A 451 -2.24 -20.02 -11.04
CA THR A 451 -1.29 -20.42 -12.08
C THR A 451 0.07 -19.78 -11.87
N GLU A 452 1.12 -20.47 -12.31
CA GLU A 452 2.49 -19.98 -12.27
C GLU A 452 2.75 -18.99 -13.40
N TRP A 453 2.14 -19.25 -14.56
CA TRP A 453 2.24 -18.42 -15.75
C TRP A 453 0.87 -18.05 -16.30
N THR A 454 0.79 -16.87 -16.91
CA THR A 454 -0.32 -16.42 -17.74
C THR A 454 0.18 -16.30 -19.18
N ILE A 455 -0.34 -17.12 -20.08
CA ILE A 455 -0.20 -16.90 -21.52
C ILE A 455 -1.31 -15.93 -21.94
N LEU A 456 -0.92 -14.79 -22.49
CA LEU A 456 -1.86 -13.80 -23.00
C LEU A 456 -1.85 -13.85 -24.52
N ILE A 457 -3.01 -14.17 -25.10
CA ILE A 457 -3.22 -14.12 -26.54
C ILE A 457 -3.46 -12.67 -26.94
N VAL A 458 -2.57 -12.13 -27.78
CA VAL A 458 -2.63 -10.75 -28.26
C VAL A 458 -3.12 -10.76 -29.71
N SER A 459 -4.33 -10.26 -29.90
CA SER A 459 -5.00 -10.09 -31.19
C SER A 459 -5.81 -8.80 -31.19
N GLU A 460 -6.28 -8.36 -32.34
CA GLU A 460 -7.16 -7.18 -32.42
C GLU A 460 -8.40 -7.33 -31.51
N ASN A 461 -8.97 -8.55 -31.47
CA ASN A 461 -10.13 -8.87 -30.64
C ASN A 461 -9.81 -8.85 -29.14
N SER A 462 -8.64 -9.35 -28.78
CA SER A 462 -8.20 -9.46 -27.39
C SER A 462 -7.85 -8.10 -26.79
N ILE A 463 -7.26 -7.18 -27.56
CA ILE A 463 -6.97 -5.81 -27.11
C ILE A 463 -8.26 -5.02 -26.90
N LYS A 464 -9.30 -5.26 -27.71
CA LYS A 464 -10.63 -4.65 -27.60
C LYS A 464 -11.50 -5.25 -26.49
N SER A 465 -11.04 -6.30 -25.80
CA SER A 465 -11.82 -7.01 -24.78
C SER A 465 -11.57 -6.44 -23.38
N PRO A 466 -12.60 -5.91 -22.68
CA PRO A 466 -12.44 -5.45 -21.30
C PRO A 466 -12.02 -6.57 -20.34
N TRP A 467 -12.36 -7.81 -20.67
CA TRP A 467 -12.04 -8.99 -19.85
C TRP A 467 -10.58 -9.39 -19.96
N VAL A 468 -10.08 -9.50 -21.18
CA VAL A 468 -8.66 -9.78 -21.43
C VAL A 468 -7.79 -8.66 -20.85
N MET A 469 -8.26 -7.42 -20.94
CA MET A 469 -7.59 -6.28 -20.30
C MET A 469 -7.56 -6.39 -18.78
N ALA A 470 -8.67 -6.80 -18.14
CA ALA A 470 -8.69 -7.03 -16.70
C ALA A 470 -7.71 -8.15 -16.27
N GLU A 471 -7.65 -9.24 -17.04
CA GLU A 471 -6.71 -10.35 -16.84
C GLU A 471 -5.25 -9.91 -16.99
N PHE A 472 -4.95 -9.11 -18.01
CA PHE A 472 -3.64 -8.52 -18.23
C PHE A 472 -3.23 -7.59 -17.08
N LEU A 473 -4.11 -6.67 -16.67
CA LEU A 473 -3.82 -5.72 -15.58
C LEU A 473 -3.60 -6.44 -14.24
N GLU A 474 -4.39 -7.48 -13.94
CA GLU A 474 -4.17 -8.31 -12.75
C GLU A 474 -2.83 -9.05 -12.81
N THR A 475 -2.46 -9.57 -13.99
CA THR A 475 -1.16 -10.26 -14.17
C THR A 475 0.00 -9.29 -13.96
N VAL A 476 -0.03 -8.11 -14.59
CA VAL A 476 1.01 -7.08 -14.43
C VAL A 476 1.09 -6.54 -13.00
N PHE A 477 -0.07 -6.37 -12.35
CA PHE A 477 -0.12 -6.00 -10.94
C PHE A 477 0.58 -7.06 -10.07
N PHE A 478 0.34 -8.34 -10.35
CA PHE A 478 0.94 -9.45 -9.63
C PHE A 478 2.46 -9.56 -9.86
N GLU A 479 2.94 -9.35 -11.09
CA GLU A 479 4.39 -9.29 -11.39
C GLU A 479 5.08 -8.20 -10.56
N LYS A 480 4.49 -7.00 -10.50
CA LYS A 480 5.02 -5.88 -9.72
C LYS A 480 5.03 -6.17 -8.22
N PHE A 481 4.01 -6.87 -7.72
CA PHE A 481 3.89 -7.18 -6.30
C PHE A 481 4.82 -8.32 -5.85
N THR A 482 5.06 -9.31 -6.70
CA THR A 482 5.87 -10.49 -6.36
C THR A 482 7.31 -10.43 -6.87
N ASN A 483 7.62 -9.46 -7.73
CA ASN A 483 8.90 -9.34 -8.43
C ASN A 483 9.27 -10.63 -9.19
N GLN A 484 8.25 -11.35 -9.68
CA GLN A 484 8.39 -12.57 -10.49
C GLN A 484 7.72 -12.32 -11.84
N SER A 485 8.44 -12.57 -12.94
CA SER A 485 7.86 -12.56 -14.29
C SER A 485 6.94 -13.76 -14.47
N ARG A 486 5.71 -13.51 -14.90
CA ARG A 486 4.66 -14.51 -15.05
C ARG A 486 3.84 -14.34 -16.33
N LEU A 487 4.01 -13.23 -17.05
CA LEU A 487 3.30 -12.96 -18.30
C LEU A 487 4.09 -13.47 -19.51
N ILE A 488 3.42 -14.25 -20.36
CA ILE A 488 3.92 -14.68 -21.68
C ILE A 488 2.93 -14.16 -22.74
N PRO A 489 3.13 -12.96 -23.29
CA PRO A 489 2.29 -12.46 -24.35
C PRO A 489 2.71 -13.04 -25.69
N ILE A 490 1.75 -13.55 -26.46
CA ILE A 490 1.95 -14.12 -27.80
C ILE A 490 0.99 -13.47 -28.79
N CYS A 491 1.49 -12.99 -29.92
CA CYS A 491 0.64 -12.33 -30.91
C CYS A 491 0.09 -13.31 -31.95
N LEU A 492 -1.20 -13.20 -32.26
CA LEU A 492 -1.86 -13.95 -33.34
C LEU A 492 -1.94 -13.17 -34.64
N ASP A 493 -1.87 -11.85 -34.54
CA ASP A 493 -1.87 -10.93 -35.66
C ASP A 493 -0.93 -9.76 -35.36
N LYS A 494 -0.70 -8.91 -36.36
CA LYS A 494 0.20 -7.76 -36.25
C LYS A 494 -0.52 -6.47 -35.82
N SER A 495 -1.79 -6.53 -35.43
CA SER A 495 -2.59 -5.35 -35.08
C SER A 495 -1.96 -4.53 -33.95
N ILE A 496 -1.34 -5.20 -32.96
CA ILE A 496 -0.69 -4.57 -31.80
C ILE A 496 0.43 -3.59 -32.18
N PHE A 497 0.98 -3.70 -33.39
CA PHE A 497 2.02 -2.82 -33.91
C PHE A 497 1.48 -1.62 -34.70
N ASN A 498 0.16 -1.54 -34.92
CA ASN A 498 -0.47 -0.37 -35.54
C ASN A 498 -0.47 0.79 -34.52
N PRO A 499 0.23 1.91 -34.79
CA PRO A 499 0.32 3.04 -33.85
C PRO A 499 -1.03 3.74 -33.62
N ASP A 500 -1.97 3.62 -34.57
CA ASP A 500 -3.29 4.25 -34.47
C ASP A 500 -4.30 3.38 -33.72
N LEU A 501 -3.98 2.11 -33.45
CA LEU A 501 -4.89 1.15 -32.81
C LEU A 501 -5.46 1.66 -31.47
N PRO A 502 -4.68 2.23 -30.52
CA PRO A 502 -5.26 2.75 -29.28
C PRO A 502 -6.28 3.87 -29.51
N ILE A 503 -6.06 4.73 -30.53
CA ILE A 503 -6.93 5.85 -30.87
C ILE A 503 -8.23 5.34 -31.49
N GLU A 504 -8.15 4.34 -32.37
CA GLU A 504 -9.31 3.68 -32.96
C GLU A 504 -10.17 2.99 -31.90
N ILE A 505 -9.53 2.27 -30.96
CA ILE A 505 -10.23 1.60 -29.86
C ILE A 505 -10.89 2.62 -28.92
N ASP A 506 -10.20 3.73 -28.61
CA ASP A 506 -10.76 4.76 -27.74
C ASP A 506 -12.04 5.37 -28.32
N LYS A 507 -12.04 5.70 -29.62
CA LYS A 507 -13.24 6.19 -30.33
C LYS A 507 -14.39 5.18 -30.30
N GLU A 508 -14.10 3.90 -30.52
CA GLU A 508 -15.10 2.83 -30.45
C GLU A 508 -15.68 2.68 -29.03
N LEU A 509 -14.85 2.85 -28.00
CA LEU A 509 -15.28 2.79 -26.59
C LEU A 509 -16.10 4.00 -26.17
N GLU A 510 -15.80 5.21 -26.65
CA GLU A 510 -16.62 6.40 -26.39
C GLU A 510 -18.07 6.20 -26.81
N ILE A 511 -18.29 5.64 -28.01
CA ILE A 511 -19.63 5.34 -28.53
C ILE A 511 -20.32 4.31 -27.63
N LYS A 512 -19.64 3.19 -27.32
CA LYS A 512 -20.21 2.13 -26.46
C LYS A 512 -20.52 2.60 -25.04
N ILE A 513 -19.68 3.46 -24.46
CA ILE A 513 -19.90 4.03 -23.13
C ILE A 513 -21.12 4.95 -23.16
N ALA A 514 -21.27 5.79 -24.19
CA ALA A 514 -22.43 6.66 -24.36
C ALA A 514 -23.73 5.87 -24.48
N GLU A 515 -23.74 4.77 -25.25
CA GLU A 515 -24.90 3.87 -25.35
C GLU A 515 -25.26 3.23 -23.99
N VAL A 516 -24.28 2.83 -23.20
CA VAL A 516 -24.51 2.26 -21.87
C VAL A 516 -25.01 3.33 -20.89
N ASP A 517 -24.47 4.54 -20.94
CA ASP A 517 -24.94 5.67 -20.12
C ASP A 517 -26.40 6.04 -20.46
N ASP A 518 -26.81 5.97 -21.73
CA ASP A 518 -28.20 6.19 -22.14
C ASP A 518 -29.14 5.09 -21.61
N ARG A 519 -28.69 3.83 -21.63
CA ARG A 519 -29.42 2.71 -21.02
C ARG A 519 -29.55 2.85 -19.50
N ILE A 520 -28.52 3.37 -18.82
CA ILE A 520 -28.56 3.66 -17.38
C ILE A 520 -29.61 4.73 -17.08
N ARG A 521 -29.65 5.83 -17.86
CA ARG A 521 -30.66 6.88 -17.72
C ARG A 521 -32.07 6.32 -17.90
N THR A 522 -32.28 5.53 -18.96
CA THR A 522 -33.57 4.88 -19.23
C THR A 522 -33.98 3.93 -18.09
N ALA A 523 -33.04 3.18 -17.51
CA ALA A 523 -33.29 2.27 -16.39
C ALA A 523 -33.62 3.03 -15.09
N LEU A 524 -32.98 4.17 -14.85
CA LEU A 524 -33.27 5.08 -13.73
C LEU A 524 -34.70 5.64 -13.82
N ASP A 525 -35.10 6.12 -15.00
CA ASP A 525 -36.45 6.65 -15.24
C ASP A 525 -37.53 5.58 -15.00
N ARG A 526 -37.20 4.33 -15.29
CA ARG A 526 -38.10 3.17 -15.12
C ARG A 526 -37.98 2.48 -13.76
N LYS A 527 -37.19 3.01 -12.82
CA LYS A 527 -36.91 2.42 -11.48
C LYS A 527 -36.45 0.95 -11.54
N MET A 528 -35.68 0.59 -12.57
CA MET A 528 -35.10 -0.75 -12.73
C MET A 528 -33.73 -0.87 -12.04
N GLY A 529 -33.29 -2.10 -11.76
CA GLY A 529 -31.96 -2.36 -11.20
C GLY A 529 -30.83 -1.93 -12.15
N LEU A 530 -29.85 -1.21 -11.62
CA LEU A 530 -28.77 -0.57 -12.40
C LEU A 530 -27.49 -1.40 -12.49
N ASP A 531 -27.32 -2.36 -11.56
CA ASP A 531 -26.08 -3.12 -11.38
C ASP A 531 -25.52 -3.73 -12.68
N PRO A 532 -26.33 -4.29 -13.61
CA PRO A 532 -25.80 -4.85 -14.85
C PRO A 532 -25.17 -3.80 -15.76
N PHE A 533 -25.77 -2.61 -15.86
CA PHE A 533 -25.32 -1.55 -16.77
C PHE A 533 -24.12 -0.80 -16.21
N VAL A 534 -24.12 -0.52 -14.91
CA VAL A 534 -23.00 0.15 -14.23
C VAL A 534 -21.74 -0.69 -14.32
N ASN A 535 -21.83 -2.00 -14.08
CA ASN A 535 -20.68 -2.91 -14.19
C ASN A 535 -20.10 -2.97 -15.61
N VAL A 536 -20.95 -2.91 -16.65
CA VAL A 536 -20.49 -2.88 -18.04
C VAL A 536 -19.77 -1.56 -18.34
N ARG A 537 -20.34 -0.44 -17.91
CA ARG A 537 -19.73 0.89 -18.09
C ARG A 537 -18.37 0.99 -17.43
N ASP A 538 -18.25 0.55 -16.18
CA ASP A 538 -17.01 0.64 -15.41
C ASP A 538 -15.89 -0.18 -16.07
N ARG A 539 -16.21 -1.35 -16.65
CA ARG A 539 -15.25 -2.16 -17.41
C ARG A 539 -14.81 -1.51 -18.71
N LEU A 540 -15.73 -0.90 -19.45
CA LEU A 540 -15.38 -0.14 -20.66
C LEU A 540 -14.47 1.05 -20.32
N ARG A 541 -14.75 1.75 -19.21
CA ARG A 541 -13.90 2.85 -18.70
C ARG A 541 -12.51 2.37 -18.27
N ILE A 542 -12.40 1.22 -17.61
CA ILE A 542 -11.10 0.62 -17.26
C ILE A 542 -10.31 0.29 -18.52
N LEU A 543 -10.94 -0.31 -19.53
CA LEU A 543 -10.29 -0.58 -20.81
C LEU A 543 -9.82 0.72 -21.47
N GLN A 544 -10.72 1.71 -21.57
CA GLN A 544 -10.44 3.02 -22.16
C GLN A 544 -9.22 3.69 -21.52
N PHE A 545 -9.15 3.70 -20.18
CA PHE A 545 -8.06 4.34 -19.45
C PHE A 545 -6.70 3.64 -19.60
N ASN A 546 -6.71 2.33 -19.91
CA ASN A 546 -5.50 1.51 -19.88
C ASN A 546 -5.03 1.01 -21.24
N VAL A 547 -5.85 1.11 -22.30
CA VAL A 547 -5.54 0.52 -23.62
C VAL A 547 -4.21 1.00 -24.19
N GLY A 548 -3.89 2.30 -24.14
CA GLY A 548 -2.62 2.83 -24.66
C GLY A 548 -1.40 2.25 -23.94
N LYS A 549 -1.43 2.22 -22.60
CA LYS A 549 -0.34 1.64 -21.79
C LYS A 549 -0.23 0.13 -21.97
N ALA A 550 -1.35 -0.55 -22.16
CA ALA A 550 -1.37 -1.98 -22.40
C ALA A 550 -0.72 -2.31 -23.75
N VAL A 551 -1.07 -1.58 -24.81
CA VAL A 551 -0.47 -1.75 -26.15
C VAL A 551 1.04 -1.49 -26.12
N GLU A 552 1.48 -0.41 -25.46
CA GLU A 552 2.90 -0.09 -25.28
C GLU A 552 3.67 -1.20 -24.51
N ARG A 553 3.08 -1.70 -23.42
CA ARG A 553 3.71 -2.76 -22.62
C ARG A 553 3.74 -4.08 -23.37
N LEU A 554 2.67 -4.46 -24.04
CA LEU A 554 2.58 -5.74 -24.75
C LEU A 554 3.53 -5.77 -25.93
N SER A 555 3.54 -4.71 -26.76
CA SER A 555 4.45 -4.60 -27.90
C SER A 555 5.93 -4.68 -27.51
N SER A 556 6.32 -4.22 -26.31
CA SER A 556 7.70 -4.26 -25.83
C SER A 556 8.14 -5.58 -25.18
N VAL A 557 7.23 -6.51 -24.89
CA VAL A 557 7.53 -7.76 -24.17
C VAL A 557 6.97 -9.03 -24.84
N LEU A 558 6.54 -8.94 -26.10
CA LEU A 558 6.08 -10.08 -26.89
C LEU A 558 7.10 -11.22 -26.90
N MET A 559 6.64 -12.42 -26.55
CA MET A 559 7.49 -13.60 -26.42
C MET A 559 7.35 -14.54 -27.61
N GLY A 560 6.22 -14.55 -28.33
CA GLY A 560 6.05 -15.37 -29.53
C GLY A 560 5.14 -14.74 -30.57
N ASP A 561 5.45 -14.99 -31.85
CA ASP A 561 4.72 -14.47 -33.01
C ASP A 561 4.08 -15.60 -33.82
N PHE A 562 2.78 -15.77 -33.66
CA PHE A 562 1.96 -16.76 -34.34
C PHE A 562 1.19 -16.18 -35.53
N SER A 563 1.54 -14.97 -35.99
CA SER A 563 0.92 -14.37 -37.17
C SER A 563 1.33 -15.06 -38.48
N ASP A 564 2.44 -15.81 -38.50
CA ASP A 564 2.85 -16.68 -39.62
C ASP A 564 2.69 -18.17 -39.23
N PRO A 565 1.77 -18.91 -39.87
CA PRO A 565 1.59 -20.34 -39.63
C PRO A 565 2.86 -21.20 -39.81
N LYS A 566 3.83 -20.76 -40.61
CA LYS A 566 5.10 -21.49 -40.82
C LYS A 566 5.98 -21.50 -39.57
N LEU A 567 5.83 -20.52 -38.69
CA LEU A 567 6.62 -20.37 -37.46
C LEU A 567 6.05 -21.15 -36.28
N PHE A 568 4.84 -21.72 -36.41
CA PHE A 568 4.08 -22.33 -35.30
C PHE A 568 4.92 -23.30 -34.46
N ASN A 569 5.59 -24.28 -35.07
CA ASN A 569 6.39 -25.28 -34.35
C ASN A 569 7.62 -24.66 -33.65
N HIS A 570 8.22 -23.64 -34.25
CA HIS A 570 9.37 -22.93 -33.66
C HIS A 570 8.94 -22.14 -32.42
N GLU A 571 7.85 -21.39 -32.52
CA GLU A 571 7.32 -20.55 -31.45
C GLU A 571 6.75 -21.37 -30.29
N ILE A 572 6.08 -22.51 -30.56
CA ILE A 572 5.64 -23.45 -29.52
C ILE A 572 6.83 -23.93 -28.68
N LYS A 573 7.95 -24.30 -29.33
CA LYS A 573 9.15 -24.76 -28.61
C LYS A 573 9.72 -23.66 -27.72
N LYS A 574 9.67 -22.41 -28.17
CA LYS A 574 10.10 -21.23 -27.39
C LYS A 574 9.22 -21.01 -26.15
N ILE A 575 7.89 -21.14 -26.28
CA ILE A 575 6.96 -21.07 -25.15
C ILE A 575 7.20 -22.20 -24.15
N LEU A 576 7.33 -23.45 -24.62
CA LEU A 576 7.55 -24.60 -23.74
C LEU A 576 8.85 -24.45 -22.93
N ASN A 577 9.91 -23.96 -23.55
CA ASN A 577 11.17 -23.66 -22.86
C ASN A 577 11.01 -22.54 -21.83
N ALA A 578 10.20 -21.52 -22.12
CA ALA A 578 9.92 -20.43 -21.19
C ALA A 578 9.19 -20.93 -19.93
N LEU A 579 8.20 -21.79 -20.12
CA LEU A 579 7.41 -22.38 -19.03
C LEU A 579 8.20 -23.40 -18.19
N GLN A 580 9.30 -23.93 -18.72
CA GLN A 580 10.17 -24.88 -18.04
C GLN A 580 11.23 -24.24 -17.14
N LYS A 581 11.64 -23.00 -17.43
CA LYS A 581 12.46 -22.17 -16.52
C LYS A 581 11.67 -21.76 -15.28
#